data_AF-A0A7S8EC75-F1
#
_entry.id   AF-A0A7S8EC75-F1
#
_cell.length_a   1.000
_cell.length_b   1.000
_cell.length_c   1.000
_cell.angle_alpha   90.00
_cell.angle_beta   90.00
_cell.angle_gamma   90.00
#
_symmetry.space_group_name_H-M   'P 1'
#
loop_
_entity.id
_entity.type
_entity.pdbx_description
1 polymer ?
#
loop_
_entity_poly.entity_id
_entity_poly.type
_entity_poly.pdbx_seq_one_letter_code
_entity_poly.pdbx_strand_id
1 'polypeptide(L)' 'MYNNVSELPRELRDSLPPEAQDLYLEVYNTAWQNYEEREEVEDNGDRETVSHNAAWDEVQKEFVRQGNAWEPR' A
#
# COMPACT_ATOMS: atom_id res chain seq x y z
N MET A 1 5.26 8.71 2.06
CA MET A 1 6.00 7.63 1.36
C MET A 1 6.80 6.82 2.36
N TYR A 2 7.02 5.55 2.06
CA TYR A 2 7.81 4.64 2.88
C TYR A 2 9.14 4.34 2.17
N ASN A 3 10.24 4.27 2.90
CA ASN A 3 11.56 3.97 2.34
C ASN A 3 11.83 2.46 2.27
N ASN A 4 11.21 1.67 3.16
CA ASN A 4 11.38 0.22 3.21
C ASN A 4 10.18 -0.46 3.87
N VAL A 5 10.05 -1.78 3.64
CA VAL A 5 8.98 -2.61 4.21
C VAL A 5 8.93 -2.62 5.73
N SER A 6 10.02 -2.27 6.43
CA SER A 6 10.02 -2.20 7.90
C SER A 6 9.32 -0.94 8.44
N GLU A 7 9.14 0.09 7.62
CA GLU A 7 8.36 1.28 7.98
C GLU A 7 6.85 1.07 7.81
N LEU A 8 6.44 -0.04 7.18
CA LEU A 8 5.03 -0.41 7.12
C LEU A 8 4.47 -0.71 8.52
N PRO A 9 3.19 -0.42 8.75
CA PRO A 9 2.47 -0.83 9.95
C PRO A 9 2.74 -2.28 10.34
N ARG A 10 2.97 -2.52 11.64
CA ARG A 10 3.27 -3.85 12.17
C ARG A 10 2.25 -4.91 11.73
N GLU A 11 0.96 -4.57 11.74
CA GLU A 11 -0.11 -5.50 11.34
C GLU A 11 0.03 -5.95 9.87
N LEU A 12 0.47 -5.06 8.98
CA LEU A 12 0.75 -5.40 7.59
C LEU A 12 1.96 -6.32 7.51
N ARG A 13 3.04 -5.98 8.22
CA ARG A 13 4.26 -6.80 8.22
C ARG A 13 4.07 -8.20 8.82
N ASP A 14 3.20 -8.33 9.81
CA ASP A 14 2.91 -9.60 10.47
C ASP A 14 1.88 -10.45 9.68
N SER A 15 0.97 -9.80 8.94
CA SER A 15 -0.09 -10.50 8.19
C SER A 15 0.27 -10.78 6.73
N LEU A 16 1.11 -9.94 6.11
CA LEU A 16 1.49 -10.04 4.71
C LEU A 16 2.78 -10.85 4.53
N PRO A 17 2.86 -11.72 3.52
CA PRO A 17 4.12 -12.31 3.11
C PRO A 17 5.08 -11.22 2.57
N PRO A 18 6.40 -11.47 2.58
CA PRO A 18 7.40 -10.49 2.14
C PRO A 18 7.11 -9.89 0.75
N GLU A 19 6.71 -10.73 -0.20
CA GLU A 19 6.36 -10.32 -1.56
C GLU A 19 5.19 -9.32 -1.60
N ALA A 20 4.18 -9.50 -0.74
CA ALA A 20 3.06 -8.56 -0.64
C ALA A 20 3.47 -7.26 0.06
N GLN A 21 4.44 -7.29 0.97
CA GLN A 21 4.98 -6.08 1.62
C GLN A 21 5.74 -5.22 0.60
N ASP A 22 6.57 -5.84 -0.23
CA ASP A 22 7.29 -5.16 -1.30
C ASP A 22 6.33 -4.57 -2.34
N LEU A 23 5.33 -5.34 -2.77
CA LEU A 23 4.28 -4.86 -3.68
C LEU A 23 3.51 -3.68 -3.07
N TYR A 24 3.11 -3.79 -1.80
CA TYR A 24 2.42 -2.72 -1.10
C TYR A 24 3.24 -1.43 -1.08
N LEU A 25 4.53 -1.54 -0.76
CA LEU A 25 5.46 -0.43 -0.70
C LEU A 25 5.59 0.28 -2.06
N GLU A 26 5.78 -0.51 -3.12
CA GLU A 26 5.94 -0.01 -4.49
C GLU A 26 4.70 0.75 -4.96
N VAL A 27 3.53 0.14 -4.80
CA VAL A 27 2.25 0.74 -5.23
C VAL A 27 1.92 1.97 -4.40
N TYR A 28 2.17 1.93 -3.08
CA TYR A 28 1.97 3.09 -2.21
C TYR A 28 2.85 4.26 -2.67
N ASN A 29 4.14 4.03 -2.88
CA ASN A 29 5.07 5.09 -3.27
C ASN A 29 4.77 5.64 -4.66
N THR A 30 4.34 4.78 -5.58
CA THR A 30 3.90 5.19 -6.93
C THR A 30 2.63 6.05 -6.85
N ALA A 31 1.62 5.62 -6.09
CA ALA A 31 0.40 6.39 -5.88
C ALA A 31 0.68 7.73 -5.18
N TRP A 32 1.60 7.73 -4.20
CA TRP A 32 2.06 8.91 -3.50
C TRP A 32 2.69 9.90 -4.48
N GLN A 33 3.63 9.49 -5.33
CA GLN A 33 4.26 10.35 -6.34
C GLN A 33 3.25 10.87 -7.37
N ASN A 34 2.37 10.01 -7.88
CA ASN A 34 1.32 10.40 -8.83
C ASN A 34 0.35 11.45 -8.26
N TYR A 35 0.14 11.47 -6.94
CA TYR A 35 -0.64 12.52 -6.28
C TYR A 35 0.16 13.81 -6.03
N GLU A 36 1.50 13.74 -5.92
CA GLU A 36 2.37 14.94 -5.86
C GLU A 36 2.22 15.79 -7.11
N GLU A 37 2.23 15.14 -8.27
CA GLU A 37 2.07 15.82 -9.55
C GLU A 37 0.68 16.46 -9.73
N ARG A 38 -0.29 16.09 -8.87
CA ARG A 38 -1.66 16.63 -8.88
C ARG A 38 -1.89 17.73 -7.82
N GLU A 39 -0.84 18.19 -7.13
CA GLU A 39 -0.90 19.23 -6.07
C GLU A 39 -1.53 20.59 -6.49
N GLU A 40 -1.90 20.78 -7.77
CA GLU A 40 -2.75 21.92 -8.17
C GLU A 40 -4.20 21.81 -7.69
N VAL A 41 -4.62 20.69 -7.08
CA VAL A 41 -5.99 20.49 -6.59
C VAL A 41 -6.03 20.60 -5.06
N GLU A 42 -6.34 21.80 -4.57
CA GLU A 42 -6.73 22.08 -3.18
C GLU A 42 -8.00 21.31 -2.80
N ASP A 43 -7.97 19.99 -2.61
CA ASP A 43 -9.14 19.28 -2.07
C ASP A 43 -8.75 17.99 -1.33
N ASN A 44 -8.49 18.16 -0.03
CA ASN A 44 -9.04 17.40 1.12
C ASN A 44 -9.08 15.85 1.13
N GLY A 45 -8.54 15.16 0.14
CA GLY A 45 -8.31 13.72 0.18
C GLY A 45 -6.88 13.48 0.64
N ASP A 46 -6.68 13.09 1.90
CA ASP A 46 -5.36 12.77 2.44
C ASP A 46 -4.61 11.87 1.45
N ARG A 47 -3.56 12.41 0.83
CA ARG A 47 -2.66 11.72 -0.11
C ARG A 47 -2.22 10.35 0.42
N GLU A 48 -2.02 10.30 1.74
CA GLU A 48 -1.77 9.09 2.50
C GLU A 48 -2.89 8.05 2.36
N THR A 49 -4.15 8.44 2.56
CA THR A 49 -5.33 7.58 2.43
C THR A 49 -5.44 7.01 1.01
N VAL A 50 -5.25 7.84 -0.01
CA VAL A 50 -5.33 7.38 -1.41
C VAL A 50 -4.20 6.40 -1.73
N SER A 51 -2.99 6.69 -1.28
CA SER A 51 -1.83 5.81 -1.47
C SER A 51 -2.02 4.47 -0.76
N HIS A 52 -2.57 4.49 0.46
CA HIS A 52 -2.92 3.28 1.21
C HIS A 52 -3.98 2.46 0.48
N ASN A 53 -5.04 3.09 -0.02
CA ASN A 53 -6.11 2.40 -0.75
C ASN A 53 -5.59 1.76 -2.04
N ALA A 54 -4.76 2.46 -2.81
CA ALA A 54 -4.17 1.94 -4.04
C ALA A 54 -3.30 0.70 -3.76
N ALA A 55 -2.44 0.77 -2.73
CA ALA A 55 -1.61 -0.35 -2.33
C ALA A 55 -2.44 -1.56 -1.85
N TRP A 56 -3.55 -1.31 -1.15
CA TRP A 56 -4.47 -2.36 -0.71
C TRP A 56 -5.30 -2.98 -1.81
N ASP A 57 -5.66 -2.21 -2.83
CA ASP A 57 -6.34 -2.74 -4.00
C ASP A 57 -5.44 -3.74 -4.76
N GLU A 58 -4.15 -3.40 -4.91
CA GLU A 58 -3.21 -4.29 -5.60
C GLU A 58 -2.89 -5.55 -4.81
N VAL A 59 -2.67 -5.43 -3.50
CA VAL A 59 -2.47 -6.61 -2.65
C VAL A 59 -3.70 -7.52 -2.66
N GLN A 60 -4.92 -6.97 -2.70
CA GLN A 60 -6.14 -7.79 -2.78
C GLN A 60 -6.35 -8.47 -4.14
N LYS A 61 -5.69 -8.00 -5.22
CA LYS A 61 -5.74 -8.65 -6.53
C LYS A 61 -4.86 -9.89 -6.57
N GLU A 62 -3.65 -9.75 -6.06
CA GLU A 62 -2.60 -10.78 -6.10
C GLU A 62 -2.65 -11.73 -4.89
N PHE A 63 -3.19 -11.28 -3.76
CA PHE A 63 -3.25 -12.05 -2.52
C PHE A 63 -4.69 -12.14 -1.99
N VAL A 64 -5.01 -13.28 -1.41
CA VAL A 64 -6.29 -13.55 -0.75
C VAL A 64 -6.04 -13.73 0.74
N ARG A 65 -6.84 -13.05 1.56
CA ARG A 65 -6.80 -13.22 3.01
C ARG A 65 -7.39 -14.57 3.40
N GLN A 66 -6.56 -15.45 3.95
CA GLN A 66 -6.91 -16.76 4.50
C GLN A 66 -6.76 -16.72 6.03
N GLY A 67 -7.86 -16.45 6.72
CA GLY A 67 -7.87 -16.27 8.17
C GLY A 67 -7.08 -15.03 8.61
N ASN A 68 -5.91 -15.26 9.22
CA ASN A 68 -5.01 -14.21 9.73
C ASN A 68 -3.82 -13.94 8.81
N ALA A 69 -3.65 -14.71 7.73
CA ALA A 69 -2.55 -14.53 6.78
C ALA A 69 -3.08 -14.15 5.39
N TRP A 70 -2.22 -13.53 4.59
CA TRP A 70 -2.47 -13.32 3.17
C TRP A 70 -1.67 -14.36 2.38
N GLU A 71 -2.35 -15.08 1.50
CA GLU A 71 -1.73 -16.07 0.62
C GLU A 71 -1.83 -15.59 -0.83
N PRO A 72 -0.83 -15.82 -1.68
CA PRO A 72 -0.93 -15.52 -3.10
C PRO A 72 -2.13 -16.28 -3.69
N ARG A 73 -2.85 -15.61 -4.58
CA ARG A 73 -4.07 -16.11 -5.18
C ARG A 73 -3.86 -17.33 -6.09
#